data_AF-A0AAU9SFD8-F1
#
_entry.id   AF-A0AAU9SFD8-F1
#
_cell.length_a   1.000
_cell.length_b   1.000
_cell.length_c   1.000
_cell.angle_alpha   90.00
_cell.angle_beta   90.00
_cell.angle_gamma   90.00
#
_symmetry.space_group_name_H-M   'P 1'
#
loop_
_entity.id
_entity.type
_entity.pdbx_description
1 polymer ?
#
loop_
_entity_poly.entity_id
_entity_poly.type
_entity_poly.pdbx_seq_one_letter_code
_entity_poly.pdbx_strand_id
1 'polypeptide(L)' 'MMGGFWSHSGWNSTHESIVEGVPMICRPFQGEQKLNAMYIESVWSVGNQIEGEVERRQVEKAVERLLVDEECAGMREKSP' A
#
# COMPACT_ATOMS: atom_id res chain seq x y z
N MET A 1 -3.47 13.42 10.28
CA MET A 1 -3.16 12.78 8.98
C MET A 1 -2.66 11.37 9.20
N MET A 2 -3.13 10.41 8.40
CA MET A 2 -2.57 9.06 8.34
C MET A 2 -1.47 9.03 7.27
N GLY A 3 -0.25 8.64 7.63
CA GLY A 3 0.91 8.63 6.71
C GLY A 3 0.97 7.43 5.76
N GLY A 4 0.11 6.42 5.99
CA GLY A 4 0.03 5.19 5.21
C GLY A 4 -0.99 4.21 5.79
N PHE A 5 -1.40 3.25 4.97
CA PHE A 5 -2.43 2.25 5.32
C PHE A 5 -1.94 0.83 5.11
N TRP A 6 -1.90 0.03 6.17
CA TRP A 6 -1.63 -1.41 6.07
C TRP A 6 -2.93 -2.17 5.82
N SER A 7 -3.02 -2.88 4.70
CA SER A 7 -4.28 -3.52 4.27
C SER A 7 -4.04 -4.89 3.64
N HIS A 8 -5.07 -5.73 3.68
CA HIS A 8 -5.11 -6.96 2.91
C HIS A 8 -5.47 -6.75 1.43
N SER A 9 -5.63 -5.50 0.97
CA SER A 9 -5.96 -5.15 -0.42
C SER A 9 -7.34 -5.61 -0.89
N GLY A 10 -8.32 -5.67 0.02
CA GLY A 10 -9.73 -5.81 -0.36
C GLY A 10 -10.21 -4.57 -1.12
N TRP A 11 -11.05 -4.75 -2.14
CA TRP A 11 -11.39 -3.69 -3.09
C TRP A 11 -11.95 -2.42 -2.44
N ASN A 12 -12.87 -2.55 -1.48
CA ASN A 12 -13.48 -1.39 -0.83
C ASN A 12 -12.44 -0.54 -0.09
N SER A 13 -11.58 -1.18 0.70
CA SER A 13 -10.52 -0.48 1.44
C SER A 13 -9.44 0.10 0.51
N THR A 14 -9.14 -0.57 -0.61
CA THR A 14 -8.28 0.00 -1.64
C THR A 14 -8.88 1.27 -2.24
N HIS A 15 -10.17 1.24 -2.56
CA HIS A 15 -10.87 2.40 -3.12
C HIS A 15 -10.90 3.58 -2.14
N GLU A 16 -11.22 3.34 -0.87
CA GLU A 16 -11.17 4.36 0.20
C GLU A 16 -9.76 4.97 0.31
N SER A 17 -8.71 4.15 0.34
CA SER A 17 -7.33 4.63 0.42
C SER A 17 -6.95 5.52 -0.76
N ILE A 18 -7.39 5.16 -1.98
CA ILE A 18 -7.15 5.93 -3.20
C ILE A 18 -7.85 7.29 -3.14
N VAL A 19 -9.12 7.31 -2.71
CA VAL A 19 -9.92 8.54 -2.60
C VAL A 19 -9.32 9.48 -1.55
N GLU A 20 -8.84 8.96 -0.42
CA GLU A 20 -8.27 9.73 0.67
C GLU A 20 -6.80 10.15 0.45
N GLY A 21 -6.18 9.71 -0.65
CA GLY A 21 -4.77 10.02 -0.93
C GLY A 21 -3.79 9.32 0.01
N VAL A 22 -4.14 8.15 0.55
CA VAL A 22 -3.31 7.42 1.51
C VAL A 22 -2.58 6.25 0.80
N PRO A 23 -1.23 6.22 0.78
CA PRO A 23 -0.49 5.13 0.17
C PRO A 23 -0.54 3.86 1.02
N MET A 24 -0.41 2.69 0.38
CA MET A 24 -0.72 1.39 1.01
C MET A 24 0.48 0.44 1.17
N ILE A 25 0.52 -0.28 2.29
CA ILE A 25 1.29 -1.54 2.42
C ILE A 25 0.30 -2.70 2.32
N CYS A 26 0.53 -3.58 1.35
CA CYS A 26 -0.39 -4.63 0.96
C CYS A 26 0.07 -5.99 1.50
N ARG A 27 -0.78 -6.69 2.25
CA ARG A 27 -0.55 -8.07 2.69
C ARG A 27 -1.77 -8.94 2.33
N PRO A 28 -1.87 -9.43 1.08
CA PRO A 28 -3.04 -10.18 0.63
C PRO A 28 -3.10 -11.58 1.26
N PHE A 29 -4.31 -12.09 1.47
CA PHE A 29 -4.54 -13.43 2.03
C PHE A 29 -5.32 -14.36 1.09
N GLN A 30 -6.39 -13.88 0.47
CA GLN A 30 -7.36 -14.74 -0.24
C GLN A 30 -7.96 -14.05 -1.47
N GLY A 31 -8.46 -14.86 -2.41
CA GLY A 31 -9.21 -14.38 -3.57
C GLY A 31 -8.44 -13.38 -4.44
N GLU A 32 -9.12 -12.31 -4.81
CA GLU A 32 -8.62 -11.23 -5.66
C GLU A 32 -7.59 -10.31 -4.98
N GLN A 33 -7.39 -10.43 -3.66
CA GLN A 33 -6.51 -9.55 -2.90
C GLN A 33 -5.08 -9.53 -3.45
N LYS A 34 -4.58 -10.68 -3.93
CA LYS A 34 -3.25 -10.76 -4.56
C LYS A 34 -3.17 -9.98 -5.86
N LEU A 35 -4.24 -10.03 -6.66
CA LEU A 35 -4.33 -9.25 -7.89
C LEU A 35 -4.38 -7.76 -7.56
N ASN A 36 -5.19 -7.38 -6.58
CA ASN A 36 -5.28 -5.98 -6.14
C ASN A 36 -3.94 -5.47 -5.61
N ALA A 37 -3.23 -6.24 -4.78
CA ALA A 37 -1.89 -5.88 -4.28
C ALA A 37 -0.88 -5.67 -5.42
N MET A 38 -0.90 -6.55 -6.43
CA MET A 38 -0.06 -6.40 -7.62
C MET A 38 -0.40 -5.14 -8.43
N TYR A 39 -1.68 -4.79 -8.59
CA TYR A 39 -2.07 -3.55 -9.25
C TYR A 39 -1.64 -2.31 -8.45
N ILE A 40 -1.82 -2.33 -7.12
CA ILE A 40 -1.40 -1.24 -6.22
C ILE A 40 0.09 -0.97 -6.32
N GLU A 41 0.92 -2.03 -6.31
CA GLU A 41 2.38 -1.90 -6.37
C GLU A 41 2.89 -1.63 -7.79
N SER A 42 2.49 -2.44 -8.77
CA SER A 42 3.18 -2.49 -10.07
C SER A 42 2.49 -1.70 -11.18
N VAL A 43 1.21 -1.34 -11.03
CA VAL A 43 0.44 -0.65 -12.07
C VAL A 43 0.14 0.79 -11.68
N TRP A 44 -0.32 0.98 -10.45
CA TRP A 44 -0.67 2.31 -9.94
C TRP A 44 0.49 2.97 -9.21
N SER A 45 1.49 2.20 -8.76
CA SER A 45 2.63 2.70 -7.98
C SER A 45 2.19 3.51 -6.75
N VAL A 46 1.12 3.08 -6.09
CA VAL A 46 0.50 3.75 -4.93
C VAL A 46 0.72 3.02 -3.61
N GLY A 47 1.62 2.05 -3.62
CA GLY A 47 1.93 1.24 -2.45
C GLY A 47 2.99 0.19 -2.74
N ASN A 48 3.25 -0.66 -1.76
CA ASN A 48 4.12 -1.83 -1.91
C ASN A 48 3.48 -3.04 -1.22
N GLN A 49 3.97 -4.25 -1.49
CA GLN A 49 3.42 -5.47 -0.89
C GLN A 49 4.44 -6.29 -0.10
N ILE A 50 3.91 -7.05 0.86
CA ILE A 50 4.63 -8.00 1.70
C ILE A 50 4.04 -9.38 1.45
N GLU A 51 4.86 -10.25 0.89
CA GLU A 51 4.55 -11.66 0.67
C GLU A 51 5.38 -12.56 1.60
N GLY A 52 4.92 -13.80 1.79
CA GLY A 52 5.61 -14.81 2.58
C GLY A 52 5.50 -14.63 4.09
N GLU A 53 6.50 -15.13 4.82
CA GLU A 53 6.62 -14.92 6.25
C GLU A 53 6.95 -13.45 6.54
N VAL A 54 6.23 -12.86 7.49
CA VAL A 54 6.40 -11.44 7.83
C VAL A 54 7.49 -11.29 8.87
N GLU A 55 8.67 -10.88 8.43
CA GLU A 55 9.79 -10.55 9.31
C GLU A 55 9.83 -9.07 9.66
N ARG A 56 10.34 -8.74 10.86
CA ARG A 56 10.49 -7.35 11.32
C ARG A 56 11.21 -6.45 10.30
N ARG A 57 12.30 -6.93 9.72
CA ARG A 57 13.11 -6.17 8.76
C ARG A 57 12.36 -5.89 7.46
N GLN A 58 11.49 -6.80 7.04
CA GLN A 58 10.65 -6.62 5.86
C GLN A 58 9.58 -5.54 6.11
N VAL A 59 8.97 -5.55 7.29
CA VAL A 59 8.03 -4.50 7.71
C VAL A 59 8.72 -3.13 7.77
N GLU A 60 9.90 -3.05 8.39
CA GLU A 60 10.68 -1.80 8.47
C GLU A 60 10.96 -1.22 7.08
N LYS A 61 11.42 -2.04 6.13
CA LYS A 61 11.65 -1.63 4.74
C LYS A 61 10.38 -1.19 4.02
N ALA A 62 9.27 -1.90 4.21
CA ALA A 62 7.99 -1.53 3.58
C ALA A 62 7.47 -0.19 4.08
N VAL A 63 7.61 0.08 5.38
CA VAL A 63 7.26 1.37 5.99
C VAL A 63 8.19 2.48 5.50
N GLU A 64 9.50 2.24 5.47
CA GLU A 64 10.49 3.20 4.95
C GLU A 64 10.19 3.55 3.48
N ARG A 65 10.01 2.53 2.62
CA ARG A 65 9.65 2.73 1.21
C ARG A 65 8.35 3.50 1.09
N LEU A 66 7.32 3.14 1.87
CA LEU A 66 6.07 3.88 1.82
C LEU A 66 6.30 5.36 2.13
N LEU A 67 7.03 5.69 3.20
CA LEU A 67 7.20 7.03 3.73
C LEU A 67 8.20 7.92 2.95
N VAL A 68 9.22 7.33 2.35
CA VAL A 68 10.35 8.07 1.75
C VAL A 68 10.32 8.08 0.22
N ASP A 69 9.75 7.05 -0.40
CA ASP A 69 9.84 6.86 -1.85
C ASP A 69 8.93 7.86 -2.59
N GLU A 70 9.50 8.62 -3.53
CA GLU A 70 8.78 9.66 -4.29
C GLU A 70 7.64 9.07 -5.12
N GLU A 71 7.73 7.79 -5.48
CA GLU A 71 6.70 7.04 -6.19
C GLU A 71 5.33 7.14 -5.49
N CYS A 72 5.32 7.08 -4.14
CA CYS A 72 4.10 7.19 -3.33
C CYS A 72 3.80 8.63 -2.86
N ALA A 73 4.71 9.58 -3.09
CA ALA A 73 4.55 10.96 -2.63
C ALA A 73 3.35 11.66 -3.29
N GLY A 74 3.07 11.33 -4.57
CA GLY A 74 1.96 11.91 -5.32
C GLY A 74 0.56 11.59 -4.79
N MET A 75 0.41 10.56 -3.94
CA MET A 75 -0.86 10.33 -3.22
C MET A 75 -1.00 11.26 -2.02
N ARG A 76 0.08 11.45 -1.26
CA ARG A 76 0.07 12.26 -0.04
C ARG A 76 -0.25 13.72 -0.30
N GLU A 77 0.20 14.26 -1.43
CA GLU A 77 -0.09 15.64 -1.84
C GLU A 77 -1.57 15.87 -2.20
N LYS A 78 -2.32 14.80 -2.50
CA LYS A 78 -3.74 14.87 -2.87
C LYS A 78 -4.68 14.73 -1.68
N SER A 79 -4.15 14.45 -0.48
CA SER A 79 -4.92 14.40 0.77
C SER A 79 -5.15 15.85 1.26
N PRO A 80 -6.40 16.30 1.44
CA PRO A 80 -6.73 17.69 1.78
C PRO A 80 -6.25 18.15 3.18
#